data_AF-A0A914QPU7-F1
#
_entry.id   AF-A0A914QPU7-F1
#
_cell.length_a   1.000
_cell.length_b   1.000
_cell.length_c   1.000
_cell.angle_alpha   90.00
_cell.angle_beta   90.00
_cell.angle_gamma   90.00
#
_symmetry.space_group_name_H-M   'P 1'
#
loop_
_entity.id
_entity.type
_entity.pdbx_description
1 polymer ?
#
loop_
_entity_poly.entity_id
_entity_poly.type
_entity_poly.pdbx_seq_one_letter_code
_entity_poly.pdbx_strand_id
1 'polypeptide(L)'
;MFSFHCSLTSIKTDFRLYYFLPPTQDQLRTIVEKKYNEKKKRQRYNDNDIFNVPKDTPIQLIKLPLTPVDLNGIPFFDTLCFVFDYLIFALIVFTLSEIFIYFFPSNRDTNVSIIWLFIAAAFMLHGLAKLTASNIGSPELTDERNLIFCFCAISFLFCTVFTMSCDKYMDIQFTEGYKNFTQIIGNFMKEQKIYAISNYENKSPILLYLFLSTMFSALASMTLFPSLRYSTMYIRASLDSSKPMQLLLHITFLLPIFILTLFMNPVKRHFVEGRYDL
;
A
#
# COMPACT_ATOMS: atom_id res chain seq x y z
N MET A 1 -1.69 -29.81 -6.12
CA MET A 1 -2.68 -29.31 -5.15
C MET A 1 -2.41 -27.83 -4.86
N PHE A 2 -2.61 -26.95 -5.84
CA PHE A 2 -2.70 -25.47 -5.71
C PHE A 2 -3.33 -24.96 -7.02
N SER A 3 -4.56 -25.37 -7.29
CA SER A 3 -5.34 -24.95 -8.46
C SER A 3 -6.41 -23.94 -8.04
N PHE A 4 -5.97 -22.86 -7.39
CA PHE A 4 -6.79 -21.67 -7.12
C PHE A 4 -6.10 -20.38 -7.57
N HIS A 5 -4.95 -20.47 -8.25
CA HIS A 5 -4.02 -19.34 -8.37
C HIS A 5 -4.41 -18.24 -9.38
N CYS A 6 -5.55 -18.33 -10.08
CA CYS A 6 -5.85 -17.35 -11.16
C CYS A 6 -7.32 -17.37 -11.61
N SER A 7 -8.30 -17.63 -10.73
CA SER A 7 -9.70 -17.74 -11.20
C SER A 7 -10.37 -16.39 -11.49
N LEU A 8 -9.84 -15.28 -10.96
CA LEU A 8 -10.40 -13.92 -11.14
C LEU A 8 -9.64 -13.07 -12.18
N THR A 9 -8.38 -13.42 -12.46
CA THR A 9 -7.58 -12.80 -13.53
C THR A 9 -8.00 -13.25 -14.92
N SER A 10 -8.62 -14.43 -15.08
CA SER A 10 -9.18 -14.86 -16.38
C SER A 10 -10.53 -14.18 -16.71
N ILE A 11 -11.22 -13.61 -15.71
CA ILE A 11 -12.58 -13.05 -15.90
C ILE A 11 -12.57 -11.67 -16.57
N LYS A 12 -11.39 -11.08 -16.83
CA LYS A 12 -11.34 -9.78 -17.53
C LYS A 12 -10.02 -9.48 -18.24
N THR A 13 -9.41 -10.46 -18.93
CA THR A 13 -8.39 -10.16 -19.96
C THR A 13 -9.03 -9.61 -21.24
N ASP A 14 -9.93 -8.62 -21.10
CA ASP A 14 -10.35 -7.68 -22.15
C ASP A 14 -9.59 -6.34 -22.01
N PHE A 15 -8.64 -6.25 -21.07
CA PHE A 15 -7.74 -5.12 -21.01
C PHE A 15 -6.75 -5.19 -22.18
N ARG A 16 -6.77 -4.16 -23.01
CA ARG A 16 -5.76 -3.82 -24.02
C ARG A 16 -4.39 -3.54 -23.38
N LEU A 17 -3.84 -4.49 -22.63
CA LEU A 17 -2.51 -4.42 -22.04
C LEU A 17 -1.49 -4.87 -23.08
N TYR A 18 -0.56 -3.96 -23.41
CA TYR A 18 0.56 -4.24 -24.30
C TYR A 18 1.86 -4.12 -23.50
N TYR A 19 2.73 -5.11 -23.60
CA TYR A 19 4.13 -4.93 -23.17
C TYR A 19 4.95 -4.42 -24.35
N PHE A 20 5.91 -3.55 -24.04
CA PHE A 20 6.79 -2.93 -25.01
C PHE A 20 8.15 -3.63 -24.96
N LEU A 21 8.46 -4.38 -26.01
CA LEU A 21 9.79 -4.96 -26.14
C LEU A 21 10.79 -3.86 -26.54
N PRO A 22 11.97 -3.75 -25.89
CA PRO A 22 13.04 -2.95 -26.46
C PRO A 22 13.40 -3.51 -27.84
N PRO A 23 13.65 -2.65 -28.84
CA PRO A 23 14.04 -3.10 -30.18
C PRO A 23 15.34 -3.92 -30.10
N THR A 24 15.42 -5.01 -30.86
CA THR A 24 16.61 -5.85 -30.94
C THR A 24 17.80 -5.05 -31.47
N GLN A 25 19.04 -5.42 -31.10
CA GLN A 25 20.24 -4.70 -31.54
C GLN A 25 20.31 -4.54 -33.07
N ASP A 26 19.81 -5.51 -33.83
CA ASP A 26 19.75 -5.44 -35.30
C ASP A 26 18.72 -4.42 -35.82
N GLN A 27 17.59 -4.27 -35.12
CA GLN A 27 16.59 -3.24 -35.43
C GLN A 27 17.12 -1.84 -35.08
N LEU A 28 17.88 -1.71 -33.98
CA LEU A 28 18.59 -0.48 -33.64
C LEU A 28 19.66 -0.14 -34.68
N ARG A 29 20.43 -1.13 -35.15
CA ARG A 29 21.44 -0.95 -36.21
C ARG A 29 20.81 -0.46 -37.51
N THR A 30 19.72 -1.06 -37.97
CA THR A 30 19.04 -0.62 -39.20
C THR A 30 18.43 0.78 -39.10
N ILE A 31 17.91 1.19 -37.94
CA ILE A 31 17.43 2.56 -37.70
C ILE A 31 18.59 3.57 -37.70
N VAL A 32 19.71 3.22 -37.08
CA VAL A 32 20.93 4.03 -37.06
C VAL A 32 21.53 4.14 -38.47
N GLU A 33 21.61 3.04 -39.21
CA GLU A 33 22.09 2.99 -40.61
C GLU A 33 21.23 3.84 -41.55
N LYS A 34 19.89 3.82 -41.39
CA LYS A 34 18.98 4.70 -42.15
C LYS A 34 19.26 6.18 -41.88
N LYS A 35 19.49 6.58 -40.63
CA LYS A 35 19.92 7.95 -40.28
C LYS A 35 21.34 8.27 -40.78
N TYR A 36 22.24 7.30 -40.77
CA TYR A 36 23.62 7.47 -41.25
C TYR A 36 23.64 7.67 -42.77
N ASN A 37 22.76 6.99 -43.51
CA ASN A 37 22.62 7.16 -44.96
C ASN A 37 22.03 8.52 -45.36
N GLU A 38 21.20 9.16 -44.52
CA GLU A 38 20.80 10.57 -44.71
C GLU A 38 21.97 11.55 -44.44
N LYS A 39 22.88 11.23 -43.53
CA LYS A 39 24.07 12.05 -43.20
C LYS A 39 25.32 11.71 -44.01
N LYS A 40 25.30 10.68 -44.86
CA LYS A 40 26.45 10.22 -45.67
C LYS A 40 26.72 11.13 -46.89
N LYS A 41 26.80 12.44 -46.64
CA LYS A 41 27.57 13.37 -47.46
C LYS A 41 28.83 13.89 -46.74
N ARG A 42 29.11 13.55 -45.48
CA ARG A 42 30.39 13.88 -44.83
C ARG A 42 30.90 12.80 -43.86
N GLN A 43 32.11 12.35 -44.16
CA GLN A 43 33.15 11.75 -43.31
C GLN A 43 33.12 10.24 -43.02
N ARG A 44 34.32 9.67 -43.18
CA ARG A 44 34.74 8.27 -42.97
C ARG A 44 34.78 7.97 -41.47
N TYR A 45 34.36 6.78 -41.06
CA TYR A 45 34.32 6.37 -39.66
C TYR A 45 35.30 5.21 -39.39
N ASN A 46 35.95 5.25 -38.22
CA ASN A 46 36.93 4.28 -37.71
C ASN A 46 36.22 3.16 -36.93
N ASP A 47 36.74 1.94 -37.01
CA ASP A 47 36.09 0.66 -36.61
C ASP A 47 36.00 0.33 -35.10
N ASN A 48 36.20 1.29 -34.18
CA ASN A 48 36.37 0.95 -32.75
C ASN A 48 35.42 1.62 -31.74
N ASP A 49 34.29 2.20 -32.17
CA ASP A 49 33.39 2.86 -31.21
C ASP A 49 32.23 1.97 -30.73
N ILE A 50 32.09 1.94 -29.40
CA ILE A 50 30.96 1.43 -28.64
C ILE A 50 29.65 1.95 -29.27
N PHE A 51 28.70 1.05 -29.52
CA PHE A 51 27.42 1.34 -30.18
C PHE A 51 26.59 2.36 -29.37
N ASN A 52 26.76 3.64 -29.67
CA ASN A 52 26.04 4.74 -29.04
C ASN A 52 24.83 5.14 -29.88
N VAL A 53 23.63 4.79 -29.39
CA VAL A 53 22.37 5.19 -30.01
C VAL A 53 22.08 6.67 -29.69
N PRO A 54 21.91 7.55 -30.70
CA PRO A 54 21.59 8.96 -30.47
C PRO A 54 20.25 9.12 -29.75
N LYS A 55 20.18 10.00 -28.74
CA LYS A 55 18.99 10.26 -27.90
C LYS A 55 17.74 10.69 -28.70
N ASP A 56 17.92 11.21 -29.92
CA ASP A 56 16.83 11.70 -30.79
C ASP A 56 16.35 10.68 -31.84
N THR A 57 16.49 9.38 -31.58
CA THR A 57 15.96 8.34 -32.49
C THR A 57 14.50 8.04 -32.16
N PRO A 58 13.57 8.13 -33.12
CA PRO A 58 12.18 7.72 -32.89
C PRO A 58 12.14 6.19 -32.79
N ILE A 59 12.36 5.66 -31.59
CA ILE A 59 12.29 4.23 -31.31
C ILE A 59 10.82 3.82 -31.36
N GLN A 60 10.46 3.07 -32.40
CA GLN A 60 9.14 2.45 -32.50
C GLN A 60 9.14 1.20 -31.61
N LEU A 61 8.51 1.32 -30.43
CA LEU A 61 8.35 0.21 -29.49
C LEU A 61 7.33 -0.77 -30.04
N ILE A 62 7.71 -2.05 -30.14
CA ILE A 62 6.82 -3.12 -30.60
C ILE A 62 5.81 -3.43 -29.50
N LYS A 63 4.52 -3.31 -29.84
CA LYS A 63 3.40 -3.63 -28.94
C LYS A 63 3.04 -5.11 -29.12
N LEU A 64 3.28 -5.95 -28.10
CA LEU A 64 2.76 -7.32 -28.06
C LEU A 64 1.60 -7.44 -27.06
N PRO A 65 0.55 -8.22 -27.38
CA PRO A 65 -0.51 -8.52 -26.41
C PRO A 65 0.05 -9.37 -25.27
N LEU A 66 -0.36 -9.06 -24.04
CA LEU A 66 0.19 -9.69 -22.84
C LEU A 66 -0.43 -11.08 -22.60
N THR A 67 0.38 -12.12 -22.51
CA THR A 67 -0.06 -13.50 -22.19
C THR A 67 0.05 -13.72 -20.67
N PRO A 68 -0.84 -14.51 -20.01
CA PRO A 68 -0.74 -14.81 -18.57
C PRO A 68 0.61 -15.39 -18.13
N VAL A 69 1.35 -16.03 -19.04
CA VAL A 69 2.70 -16.55 -18.78
C VAL A 69 3.73 -15.42 -18.62
N ASP A 70 3.56 -14.30 -19.31
CA ASP A 70 4.48 -13.16 -19.29
C ASP A 70 4.35 -12.34 -17.98
N LEU A 71 3.20 -12.44 -17.30
CA LEU A 71 2.92 -11.76 -16.03
C LEU A 71 3.66 -12.40 -14.84
N ASN A 72 3.99 -13.69 -14.91
CA ASN A 72 4.76 -14.38 -13.86
C ASN A 72 6.21 -13.86 -13.75
N GLY A 73 6.72 -13.17 -14.79
CA GLY A 73 8.03 -12.52 -14.75
C GLY A 73 8.06 -11.21 -13.96
N ILE A 74 6.90 -10.68 -13.56
CA ILE A 74 6.80 -9.39 -12.85
C ILE A 74 7.10 -9.62 -11.37
N PRO A 75 8.09 -8.90 -10.79
CA PRO A 75 8.43 -9.06 -9.39
C PRO A 75 7.22 -8.73 -8.50
N PHE A 76 6.98 -9.60 -7.50
CA PHE A 76 5.88 -9.51 -6.52
C PHE A 76 4.46 -9.77 -7.06
N PHE A 77 4.30 -10.16 -8.33
CA PHE A 77 2.98 -10.48 -8.89
C PHE A 77 2.26 -11.61 -8.13
N ASP A 78 2.95 -12.71 -7.86
CA ASP A 78 2.40 -13.85 -7.12
C ASP A 78 1.95 -13.45 -5.71
N THR A 79 2.74 -12.59 -5.06
CA THR A 79 2.41 -12.07 -3.71
C THR A 79 1.16 -11.20 -3.76
N LEU A 80 1.00 -10.38 -4.79
CA LEU A 80 -0.17 -9.54 -4.97
C LEU A 80 -1.43 -10.39 -5.22
N CYS A 81 -1.36 -11.36 -6.14
CA CYS A 81 -2.48 -12.27 -6.41
C CYS A 81 -2.90 -13.02 -5.16
N PHE A 82 -1.94 -13.59 -4.42
CA PHE A 82 -2.21 -14.29 -3.16
C PHE A 82 -2.93 -13.39 -2.14
N VAL A 83 -2.44 -12.17 -1.93
CA VAL A 83 -3.04 -11.23 -0.98
C VAL A 83 -4.46 -10.85 -1.41
N PHE A 84 -4.69 -10.66 -2.71
CA PHE A 84 -6.00 -10.29 -3.24
C PHE A 84 -7.03 -11.42 -3.08
N ASP A 85 -6.64 -12.66 -3.43
CA ASP A 85 -7.49 -13.84 -3.25
C ASP A 85 -7.81 -14.07 -1.77
N TYR A 86 -6.81 -13.93 -0.89
CA TYR A 86 -6.99 -14.05 0.55
C TYR A 86 -7.93 -12.96 1.11
N LEU A 87 -7.81 -11.71 0.63
CA LEU A 87 -8.66 -10.60 1.07
C LEU A 87 -10.13 -10.87 0.71
N ILE A 88 -10.40 -11.32 -0.51
CA ILE A 88 -11.76 -11.67 -0.95
C ILE A 88 -12.31 -12.79 -0.06
N PHE A 89 -11.53 -13.83 0.19
CA PHE A 89 -11.92 -14.92 1.07
C PHE A 89 -12.23 -14.42 2.50
N ALA A 90 -11.36 -13.60 3.09
CA ALA A 90 -11.55 -13.05 4.43
C ALA A 90 -12.81 -12.17 4.52
N LEU A 91 -13.11 -11.36 3.49
CA LEU A 91 -14.32 -10.55 3.42
C LEU A 91 -15.60 -11.38 3.30
N ILE A 92 -15.56 -12.50 2.56
CA ILE A 92 -16.68 -13.43 2.47
C ILE A 92 -16.94 -14.06 3.83
N VAL A 93 -15.89 -14.59 4.50
CA VAL A 93 -16.00 -15.19 5.83
C VAL A 93 -16.55 -14.19 6.84
N PHE A 94 -16.05 -12.95 6.80
CA PHE A 94 -16.53 -11.87 7.67
C PHE A 94 -18.01 -11.54 7.41
N THR A 95 -18.40 -11.39 6.15
CA THR A 95 -19.78 -11.05 5.79
C THR A 95 -20.75 -12.16 6.19
N LEU A 96 -20.38 -13.42 5.97
CA LEU A 96 -21.19 -14.57 6.38
C LEU A 96 -21.35 -14.66 7.90
N SER A 97 -20.29 -14.34 8.66
CA SER A 97 -20.41 -14.35 10.12
C SER A 97 -21.23 -13.19 10.66
N GLU A 98 -21.17 -12.01 10.05
CA GLU A 98 -22.07 -10.89 10.39
C GLU A 98 -23.53 -11.21 10.07
N ILE A 99 -23.81 -11.83 8.92
CA ILE A 99 -25.17 -12.31 8.58
C ILE A 99 -25.64 -13.32 9.62
N PHE A 100 -24.78 -14.24 10.07
CA PHE A 100 -25.13 -15.22 11.10
C PHE A 100 -25.47 -14.58 12.45
N ILE A 101 -24.66 -13.61 12.91
CA ILE A 101 -24.90 -12.87 14.16
C ILE A 101 -26.21 -12.07 14.06
N TYR A 102 -26.50 -11.49 12.91
CA TYR A 102 -27.75 -10.76 12.67
C TYR A 102 -28.99 -11.66 12.86
N PHE A 103 -28.94 -12.92 12.42
CA PHE A 103 -30.04 -13.86 12.63
C PHE A 103 -30.11 -14.44 14.05
N PHE A 104 -28.98 -14.58 14.74
CA PHE A 104 -28.89 -15.17 16.09
C PHE A 104 -28.25 -14.21 17.11
N PRO A 105 -28.96 -13.14 17.51
CA PRO A 105 -28.41 -12.07 18.37
C PRO A 105 -28.14 -12.51 19.82
N SER A 106 -28.54 -13.73 20.22
CA SER A 106 -28.38 -14.23 21.58
C SER A 106 -26.97 -14.76 21.88
N ASN A 107 -26.12 -14.94 20.87
CA ASN A 107 -24.74 -15.39 21.05
C ASN A 107 -23.85 -14.20 21.41
N ARG A 108 -23.23 -14.22 22.60
CA ARG A 108 -22.31 -13.18 23.10
C ARG A 108 -20.84 -13.44 22.75
N ASP A 109 -20.56 -14.45 21.94
CA ASP A 109 -19.19 -14.83 21.60
C ASP A 109 -18.54 -13.84 20.64
N THR A 110 -17.24 -13.60 20.81
CA THR A 110 -16.46 -12.74 19.93
C THR A 110 -16.44 -13.30 18.50
N ASN A 111 -16.70 -12.46 17.50
CA ASN A 111 -16.71 -12.89 16.11
C ASN A 111 -15.30 -13.35 15.66
N VAL A 112 -15.13 -14.67 15.54
CA VAL A 112 -13.86 -15.30 15.12
C VAL A 112 -13.44 -14.85 13.71
N SER A 113 -14.37 -14.36 12.87
CA SER A 113 -14.05 -13.85 11.53
C SER A 113 -13.08 -12.66 11.55
N ILE A 114 -13.04 -11.90 12.65
CA ILE A 114 -12.13 -10.76 12.83
C ILE A 114 -10.67 -11.22 12.76
N ILE A 115 -10.36 -12.46 13.20
CA ILE A 115 -9.01 -13.03 13.11
C ILE A 115 -8.55 -13.13 11.65
N TRP A 116 -9.46 -13.47 10.73
CA TRP A 116 -9.13 -13.58 9.30
C TRP A 116 -8.78 -12.22 8.70
N LEU A 117 -9.44 -11.15 9.15
CA LEU A 117 -9.10 -9.77 8.78
C LEU A 117 -7.74 -9.35 9.32
N PHE A 118 -7.40 -9.71 10.56
CA PHE A 118 -6.07 -9.44 11.11
C PHE A 118 -4.96 -10.18 10.34
N ILE A 119 -5.20 -11.44 9.96
CA ILE A 119 -4.26 -12.20 9.12
C ILE A 119 -4.14 -11.54 7.73
N ALA A 120 -5.23 -11.04 7.14
CA ALA A 120 -5.20 -10.32 5.86
C ALA A 120 -4.33 -9.06 5.96
N ALA A 121 -4.51 -8.28 7.03
CA ALA A 121 -3.70 -7.10 7.31
C ALA A 121 -2.21 -7.45 7.49
N ALA A 122 -1.90 -8.57 8.16
CA ALA A 122 -0.53 -9.05 8.33
C ALA A 122 0.12 -9.43 6.98
N PHE A 123 -0.60 -10.11 6.08
CA PHE A 123 -0.08 -10.43 4.75
C PHE A 123 0.13 -9.17 3.88
N MET A 124 -0.78 -8.20 3.96
CA MET A 124 -0.61 -6.90 3.30
C MET A 124 0.66 -6.18 3.80
N LEU A 125 0.86 -6.14 5.12
CA LEU A 125 2.04 -5.55 5.74
C LEU A 125 3.32 -6.27 5.33
N HIS A 126 3.30 -7.61 5.29
CA HIS A 126 4.42 -8.42 4.82
C HIS A 126 4.77 -8.14 3.36
N GLY A 127 3.76 -8.01 2.49
CA GLY A 127 3.95 -7.64 1.09
C GLY A 127 4.60 -6.26 0.94
N LEU A 128 4.11 -5.28 1.71
CA LEU A 128 4.68 -3.93 1.75
C LEU A 128 6.13 -3.94 2.27
N ALA A 129 6.40 -4.65 3.36
CA ALA A 129 7.74 -4.76 3.93
C ALA A 129 8.73 -5.41 2.95
N LYS A 130 8.33 -6.47 2.24
CA LYS A 130 9.14 -7.10 1.18
C LYS A 130 9.45 -6.13 0.03
N LEU A 131 8.45 -5.37 -0.41
CA LEU A 131 8.63 -4.36 -1.46
C LEU A 131 9.63 -3.30 -1.00
N THR A 132 9.44 -2.73 0.19
CA THR A 132 10.34 -1.70 0.74
C THR A 132 11.75 -2.24 0.95
N ALA A 133 11.90 -3.46 1.47
CA ALA A 133 13.20 -4.11 1.65
C ALA A 133 13.94 -4.33 0.32
N SER A 134 13.22 -4.70 -0.74
CA SER A 134 13.78 -4.83 -2.08
C SER A 134 14.30 -3.51 -2.63
N ASN A 135 13.59 -2.40 -2.40
CA ASN A 135 14.03 -1.07 -2.83
C ASN A 135 15.25 -0.58 -2.04
N ILE A 136 15.34 -0.91 -0.74
CA ILE A 136 16.49 -0.53 0.11
C ILE A 136 17.73 -1.38 -0.22
N GLY A 137 17.55 -2.68 -0.46
CA GLY A 137 18.64 -3.64 -0.64
C GLY A 137 19.30 -3.60 -2.03
N SER A 138 18.67 -2.96 -3.01
CA SER A 138 19.21 -2.87 -4.37
C SER A 138 20.31 -1.79 -4.46
N PRO A 139 21.56 -2.13 -4.83
CA PRO A 139 22.67 -1.18 -4.82
C PRO A 139 22.54 -0.06 -5.88
N GLU A 140 21.78 -0.31 -6.94
CA GLU A 140 21.54 0.63 -8.05
C GLU A 140 20.62 1.80 -7.66
N LEU A 141 19.79 1.65 -6.62
CA LEU A 141 18.72 2.60 -6.25
C LEU A 141 19.07 3.40 -4.99
N THR A 142 20.25 4.03 -4.98
CA THR A 142 20.74 4.80 -3.83
C THR A 142 19.83 6.01 -3.51
N ASP A 143 19.28 6.67 -4.53
CA ASP A 143 18.40 7.83 -4.35
C ASP A 143 17.04 7.44 -3.73
N GLU A 144 16.48 6.31 -4.15
CA GLU A 144 15.22 5.80 -3.62
C GLU A 144 15.33 5.39 -2.16
N ARG A 145 16.47 4.78 -1.78
CA ARG A 145 16.75 4.45 -0.38
C ARG A 145 16.81 5.70 0.50
N ASN A 146 17.53 6.73 0.06
CA ASN A 146 17.63 7.98 0.81
C ASN A 146 16.26 8.66 0.96
N LEU A 147 15.42 8.62 -0.08
CA LEU A 147 14.06 9.13 -0.04
C LEU A 147 13.20 8.43 1.01
N ILE A 148 13.28 7.09 1.14
CA ILE A 148 12.54 6.34 2.17
C ILE A 148 12.93 6.83 3.57
N PHE A 149 14.22 6.98 3.84
CA PHE A 149 14.71 7.42 5.16
C PHE A 149 14.28 8.86 5.47
N CYS A 150 14.40 9.78 4.51
CA CYS A 150 13.92 11.14 4.68
C CYS A 150 12.41 11.18 4.94
N PHE A 151 11.63 10.41 4.18
CA PHE A 151 10.19 10.35 4.36
C PHE A 151 9.79 9.71 5.70
N CYS A 152 10.52 8.70 6.17
CA CYS A 152 10.35 8.12 7.50
C CYS A 152 10.64 9.15 8.60
N ALA A 153 11.72 9.93 8.49
CA ALA A 153 12.02 10.97 9.47
C ALA A 153 10.94 12.07 9.52
N ILE A 154 10.48 12.54 8.36
CA ILE A 154 9.42 13.55 8.27
C ILE A 154 8.09 12.99 8.78
N SER A 155 7.70 11.79 8.34
CA SER A 155 6.46 11.13 8.77
C SER A 155 6.44 10.88 10.27
N PHE A 156 7.59 10.59 10.89
CA PHE A 156 7.68 10.43 12.34
C PHE A 156 7.28 11.69 13.10
N LEU A 157 7.69 12.87 12.64
CA LEU A 157 7.28 14.14 13.25
C LEU A 157 5.76 14.33 13.14
N PHE A 158 5.17 14.09 11.97
CA PHE A 158 3.72 14.15 11.78
C PHE A 158 2.96 13.12 12.62
N CYS A 159 3.44 11.88 12.67
CA CYS A 159 2.84 10.80 13.46
C CYS A 159 2.90 11.10 14.96
N THR A 160 3.95 11.78 15.45
CA THR A 160 4.04 12.21 16.85
C THR A 160 2.96 13.22 17.20
N VAL A 161 2.80 14.26 16.37
CA VAL A 161 1.74 15.27 16.55
C VAL A 161 0.35 14.62 16.45
N PHE A 162 0.18 13.73 15.47
CA PHE A 162 -1.07 12.99 15.26
C PHE A 162 -1.42 12.13 16.47
N THR A 163 -0.49 11.31 16.96
CA THR A 163 -0.73 10.37 18.06
C THR A 163 -1.08 11.11 19.36
N MET A 164 -0.41 12.23 19.65
CA MET A 164 -0.73 13.06 20.82
C MET A 164 -2.10 13.75 20.71
N SER A 165 -2.54 14.07 19.50
CA SER A 165 -3.81 14.75 19.25
C SER A 165 -4.98 13.78 19.01
N CYS A 166 -4.68 12.50 18.79
CA CYS A 166 -5.61 11.51 18.28
C CYS A 166 -6.85 11.37 19.16
N ASP A 167 -6.65 11.13 20.46
CA ASP A 167 -7.75 10.92 21.43
C ASP A 167 -8.72 12.11 21.53
N LYS A 168 -8.29 13.33 21.12
CA LYS A 168 -9.15 14.51 21.10
C LYS A 168 -10.03 14.57 19.85
N TYR A 169 -9.47 14.27 18.69
CA TYR A 169 -10.12 14.49 17.38
C TYR A 169 -10.70 13.21 16.75
N MET A 170 -10.05 12.08 16.96
CA MET A 170 -10.48 10.76 16.52
C MET A 170 -11.18 10.00 17.64
N ASP A 171 -12.09 9.11 17.29
CA ASP A 171 -12.67 8.12 18.20
C ASP A 171 -11.71 6.94 18.45
N ILE A 172 -10.45 7.27 18.75
CA ILE A 172 -9.43 6.29 19.07
C ILE A 172 -9.11 6.46 20.56
N GLN A 173 -9.24 5.38 21.33
CA GLN A 173 -9.17 5.42 22.79
C GLN A 173 -7.78 4.99 23.29
N PHE A 174 -6.69 5.66 22.86
CA PHE A 174 -5.33 5.22 23.24
C PHE A 174 -5.07 5.38 24.74
N THR A 175 -5.48 6.49 25.33
CA THR A 175 -5.29 6.73 26.77
C THR A 175 -6.07 5.74 27.62
N GLU A 176 -7.29 5.40 27.21
CA GLU A 176 -8.12 4.44 27.95
C GLU A 176 -7.56 3.02 27.82
N GLY A 177 -7.14 2.62 26.62
CA GLY A 177 -6.43 1.36 26.40
C GLY A 177 -5.15 1.27 27.24
N TYR A 178 -4.39 2.36 27.35
CA TYR A 178 -3.19 2.43 28.18
C TYR A 178 -3.50 2.26 29.68
N LYS A 179 -4.52 2.95 30.20
CA LYS A 179 -4.94 2.82 31.61
C LYS A 179 -5.39 1.41 31.93
N ASN A 180 -6.19 0.79 31.06
CA ASN A 180 -6.62 -0.59 31.24
C ASN A 180 -5.42 -1.55 31.25
N PHE A 181 -4.45 -1.35 30.33
CA PHE A 181 -3.23 -2.14 30.30
C PHE A 181 -2.38 -1.98 31.56
N THR A 182 -2.15 -0.75 32.04
CA THR A 182 -1.36 -0.51 33.27
C THR A 182 -2.07 -1.03 34.51
N GLN A 183 -3.40 -0.96 34.56
CA GLN A 183 -4.21 -1.55 35.63
C GLN A 183 -4.09 -3.08 35.65
N ILE A 184 -4.18 -3.74 34.50
CA ILE A 184 -4.02 -5.20 34.39
C ILE A 184 -2.62 -5.63 34.83
N ILE A 185 -1.56 -4.94 34.37
CA ILE A 185 -0.19 -5.22 34.82
C ILE A 185 -0.03 -4.97 36.31
N GLY A 186 -0.61 -3.88 36.82
CA GLY A 186 -0.61 -3.56 38.25
C GLY A 186 -1.21 -4.69 39.08
N ASN A 187 -2.35 -5.23 38.65
CA ASN A 187 -3.02 -6.35 39.31
C ASN A 187 -2.19 -7.64 39.23
N PHE A 188 -1.65 -7.99 38.05
CA PHE A 188 -0.79 -9.15 37.87
C PHE A 188 0.47 -9.09 38.75
N MET A 189 1.10 -7.91 38.88
CA MET A 189 2.29 -7.74 39.72
C MET A 189 1.97 -7.82 41.22
N LYS A 190 0.80 -7.32 41.64
CA LYS A 190 0.28 -7.47 43.01
C LYS A 190 0.08 -8.96 43.35
N GLU A 191 -0.48 -9.75 42.42
CA GLU A 191 -0.63 -11.20 42.59
C GLU A 191 0.72 -11.92 42.74
N GLN A 192 1.75 -11.47 42.02
CA GLN A 192 3.12 -11.99 42.11
C GLN A 192 3.90 -11.50 43.35
N LYS A 193 3.27 -10.74 44.26
CA LYS A 193 3.87 -10.16 45.49
C LYS A 193 5.07 -9.23 45.24
N ILE A 194 5.17 -8.65 44.05
CA ILE A 194 6.22 -7.67 43.72
C ILE A 194 5.70 -6.26 44.00
N TYR A 195 5.70 -5.87 45.28
CA TYR A 195 5.17 -4.57 45.73
C TYR A 195 6.10 -3.39 45.43
N ALA A 196 7.39 -3.64 45.21
CA ALA A 196 8.38 -2.59 44.97
C ALA A 196 8.15 -1.78 43.68
N ILE A 197 7.32 -2.29 42.76
CA ILE A 197 7.08 -1.71 41.43
C ILE A 197 5.58 -1.46 41.20
N SER A 198 4.72 -1.56 42.22
CA SER A 198 3.25 -1.59 42.03
C SER A 198 2.59 -0.28 41.57
N ASN A 199 3.31 0.84 41.57
CA ASN A 199 2.76 2.15 41.18
C ASN A 199 2.83 2.39 39.66
N TYR A 200 2.20 1.53 38.86
CA TYR A 200 2.04 1.72 37.41
C TYR A 200 0.82 2.58 37.04
N GLU A 201 -0.13 2.76 37.96
CA GLU A 201 -1.43 3.40 37.72
C GLU A 201 -1.32 4.88 37.27
N ASN A 202 -0.19 5.56 37.54
CA ASN A 202 0.02 6.98 37.21
C ASN A 202 1.21 7.26 36.27
N LYS A 203 1.72 6.27 35.54
CA LYS A 203 2.79 6.54 34.56
C LYS A 203 2.26 7.27 33.33
N SER A 204 3.07 8.17 32.77
CA SER A 204 2.70 8.93 31.58
C SER A 204 2.70 8.03 30.33
N PRO A 205 1.70 8.17 29.42
CA PRO A 205 1.60 7.38 28.20
C PRO A 205 2.62 7.78 27.11
N ILE A 206 3.63 8.59 27.44
CA ILE A 206 4.57 9.16 26.46
C ILE A 206 5.33 8.08 25.68
N LEU A 207 5.70 6.98 26.34
CA LEU A 207 6.38 5.85 25.70
C LEU A 207 5.46 5.15 24.69
N LEU A 208 4.16 5.04 24.99
CA LEU A 208 3.18 4.47 24.08
C LEU A 208 3.06 5.36 22.84
N TYR A 209 2.95 6.68 23.03
CA TYR A 209 2.89 7.61 21.90
C TYR A 209 4.14 7.55 21.03
N LEU A 210 5.33 7.46 21.63
CA LEU A 210 6.60 7.35 20.90
C LEU A 210 6.67 6.03 20.10
N PHE A 211 6.30 4.92 20.73
CA PHE A 211 6.29 3.61 20.07
C PHE A 211 5.31 3.57 18.90
N LEU A 212 4.09 4.06 19.11
CA LEU A 212 3.06 4.09 18.09
C LEU A 212 3.43 5.03 16.93
N SER A 213 4.02 6.18 17.24
CA SER A 213 4.51 7.12 16.22
C SER A 213 5.62 6.52 15.37
N THR A 214 6.50 5.71 15.98
CA THR A 214 7.54 4.97 15.26
C THR A 214 6.92 3.93 14.33
N MET A 215 5.93 3.18 14.80
CA MET A 215 5.20 2.19 13.99
C MET A 215 4.46 2.84 12.83
N PHE A 216 3.73 3.93 13.07
CA PHE A 216 3.03 4.67 12.02
C PHE A 216 3.97 5.29 11.01
N SER A 217 5.12 5.81 11.45
CA SER A 217 6.14 6.32 10.54
C SER A 217 6.72 5.23 9.64
N ALA A 218 7.04 4.07 10.22
CA ALA A 218 7.50 2.91 9.46
C ALA A 218 6.46 2.49 8.42
N LEU A 219 5.18 2.39 8.80
CA LEU A 219 4.07 2.12 7.88
C LEU A 219 3.95 3.16 6.78
N ALA A 220 4.03 4.46 7.11
CA ALA A 220 4.00 5.54 6.14
C ALA A 220 5.13 5.38 5.11
N SER A 221 6.35 5.12 5.57
CA SER A 221 7.51 4.90 4.68
C SER A 221 7.36 3.68 3.78
N MET A 222 6.76 2.59 4.27
CA MET A 222 6.49 1.40 3.46
C MET A 222 5.48 1.69 2.34
N THR A 223 4.52 2.57 2.59
CA THR A 223 3.48 2.95 1.62
C THR A 223 3.90 4.04 0.63
N LEU A 224 5.08 4.68 0.82
CA LEU A 224 5.51 5.81 -0.02
C LEU A 224 5.53 5.48 -1.51
N PHE A 225 6.32 4.47 -1.92
CA PHE A 225 6.43 4.07 -3.32
C PHE A 225 5.13 3.52 -3.91
N PRO A 226 4.39 2.64 -3.21
CA PRO A 226 3.05 2.26 -3.62
C PRO A 226 2.14 3.47 -3.89
N SER A 227 2.17 4.48 -3.01
CA SER A 227 1.32 5.68 -3.13
C SER A 227 1.71 6.54 -4.34
N LEU A 228 3.01 6.74 -4.57
CA LEU A 228 3.50 7.47 -5.75
C LEU A 228 3.10 6.75 -7.05
N ARG A 229 3.30 5.43 -7.11
CA ARG A 229 2.91 4.63 -8.27
C ARG A 229 1.39 4.64 -8.48
N TYR A 230 0.61 4.49 -7.41
CA TYR A 230 -0.85 4.57 -7.46
C TYR A 230 -1.33 5.92 -7.99
N SER A 231 -0.75 7.03 -7.53
CA SER A 231 -1.06 8.37 -8.05
C SER A 231 -0.79 8.51 -9.55
N THR A 232 0.36 8.01 -10.03
CA THR A 232 0.68 8.04 -11.46
C THR A 232 -0.28 7.17 -12.29
N MET A 233 -0.67 6.01 -11.76
CA MET A 233 -1.65 5.11 -12.40
C MET A 233 -3.02 5.78 -12.48
N TYR A 234 -3.45 6.42 -11.39
CA TYR A 234 -4.69 7.19 -11.32
C TYR A 234 -4.72 8.33 -12.35
N ILE A 235 -3.66 9.15 -12.44
CA ILE A 235 -3.60 10.26 -13.42
C ILE A 235 -3.72 9.71 -14.85
N ARG A 236 -2.97 8.65 -15.17
CA ARG A 236 -3.00 8.03 -16.51
C ARG A 236 -4.37 7.43 -16.83
N ALA A 237 -4.97 6.72 -15.88
CA ALA A 237 -6.30 6.13 -16.06
C ALA A 237 -7.39 7.20 -16.21
N SER A 238 -7.30 8.31 -15.47
CA SER A 238 -8.25 9.42 -15.58
C SER A 238 -8.25 10.06 -16.98
N LEU A 239 -7.07 10.22 -17.58
CA LEU A 239 -6.91 10.82 -18.91
C LEU A 239 -7.49 9.97 -20.06
N ASP A 240 -7.49 8.64 -19.93
CA ASP A 240 -7.94 7.70 -20.97
C ASP A 240 -9.38 7.19 -20.74
N SER A 241 -10.03 7.63 -19.66
CA SER A 241 -11.32 7.09 -19.21
C SER A 241 -12.55 7.85 -19.72
N SER A 242 -13.68 7.14 -19.84
CA SER A 242 -14.98 7.75 -20.07
C SER A 242 -15.47 8.49 -18.82
N LYS A 243 -16.30 9.53 -18.98
CA LYS A 243 -16.87 10.33 -17.87
C LYS A 243 -17.39 9.52 -16.66
N PRO A 244 -18.18 8.43 -16.82
CA PRO A 244 -18.64 7.65 -15.66
C PRO A 244 -17.52 6.87 -14.98
N MET A 245 -16.56 6.33 -15.74
CA MET A 245 -15.40 5.63 -15.19
C MET A 245 -14.47 6.60 -14.45
N GLN A 246 -14.33 7.81 -14.98
CA GLN A 246 -13.57 8.88 -14.35
C GLN A 246 -14.15 9.26 -12.97
N LEU A 247 -15.49 9.37 -12.88
CA LEU A 247 -16.18 9.62 -11.60
C LEU A 247 -15.92 8.49 -10.60
N LEU A 248 -16.03 7.23 -11.02
CA LEU A 248 -15.73 6.08 -10.16
C LEU A 248 -14.27 6.13 -9.66
N LEU A 249 -13.33 6.47 -10.55
CA LEU A 249 -11.92 6.58 -10.21
C LEU A 249 -11.65 7.68 -9.17
N HIS A 250 -12.34 8.82 -9.28
CA HIS A 250 -12.29 9.89 -8.27
C HIS A 250 -12.81 9.42 -6.91
N ILE A 251 -13.93 8.68 -6.89
CA ILE A 251 -14.48 8.11 -5.65
C ILE A 251 -13.48 7.16 -5.00
N THR A 252 -12.92 6.21 -5.76
CA THR A 252 -11.94 5.25 -5.23
C THR A 252 -10.68 5.95 -4.71
N PHE A 253 -10.22 6.99 -5.40
CA PHE A 253 -9.06 7.78 -4.97
C PHE A 253 -9.32 8.56 -3.66
N LEU A 254 -10.54 9.08 -3.47
CA LEU A 254 -10.94 9.84 -2.27
C LEU A 254 -11.43 8.97 -1.11
N LEU A 255 -11.70 7.68 -1.34
CA LEU A 255 -12.23 6.75 -0.35
C LEU A 255 -11.45 6.73 0.98
N PRO A 256 -10.10 6.73 1.01
CA PRO A 256 -9.36 6.74 2.28
C PRO A 256 -9.64 7.99 3.12
N ILE A 257 -9.82 9.15 2.47
CA ILE A 257 -10.16 10.41 3.16
C ILE A 257 -11.58 10.30 3.74
N PHE A 258 -12.52 9.77 2.96
CA PHE A 258 -13.89 9.58 3.42
C PHE A 258 -13.96 8.67 4.66
N ILE A 259 -13.24 7.54 4.63
CA ILE A 259 -13.15 6.62 5.77
C ILE A 259 -12.55 7.34 6.99
N LEU A 260 -11.44 8.06 6.83
CA LEU A 260 -10.82 8.80 7.94
C LEU A 260 -11.75 9.85 8.54
N THR A 261 -12.53 10.56 7.71
CA THR A 261 -13.49 11.54 8.22
C THR A 261 -14.62 10.91 9.04
N LEU A 262 -15.01 9.67 8.74
CA LEU A 262 -16.05 8.96 9.49
C LEU A 262 -15.61 8.64 10.94
N PHE A 263 -14.30 8.45 11.17
CA PHE A 263 -13.73 8.19 12.50
C PHE A 263 -13.50 9.46 13.34
N MET A 264 -13.72 10.65 12.78
CA MET A 264 -13.60 11.90 13.53
C MET A 264 -14.76 12.03 14.52
N ASN A 265 -14.44 12.33 15.78
CA ASN A 265 -15.42 12.61 16.84
C ASN A 265 -16.53 13.60 16.42
N PRO A 266 -16.24 14.77 15.82
CA PRO A 266 -17.31 15.69 15.40
C PRO A 266 -18.25 15.09 14.35
N VAL A 267 -17.73 14.27 13.44
CA VAL A 267 -18.51 13.64 12.37
C VAL A 267 -19.38 12.53 12.97
N LYS A 268 -18.79 11.64 13.77
CA LYS A 268 -19.53 10.59 14.48
C LYS A 268 -20.65 11.18 15.33
N ARG A 269 -20.37 12.20 16.14
CA ARG A 269 -21.39 12.86 16.97
C ARG A 269 -22.52 13.45 16.12
N HIS A 270 -22.19 14.10 15.01
CA HIS A 270 -23.22 14.66 14.13
C HIS A 270 -24.12 13.59 13.48
N PHE A 271 -23.55 12.45 13.05
CA PHE A 271 -24.30 11.37 12.40
C PHE A 271 -25.03 10.43 13.38
N VAL A 272 -24.48 10.20 14.57
CA VAL A 272 -24.99 9.22 15.55
C VAL A 272 -25.88 9.89 16.60
N GLU A 273 -25.49 11.06 17.12
CA GLU A 273 -26.18 11.73 18.25
C GLU A 273 -27.17 12.80 17.77
N GLY A 274 -27.15 13.14 16.47
CA GLY A 274 -27.99 14.20 15.92
C GLY A 274 -27.49 15.60 16.27
N ARG A 275 -28.02 16.60 15.56
CA ARG A 275 -27.64 18.02 15.69
C ARG A 275 -28.08 18.52 17.07
N TYR A 276 -27.14 18.83 17.95
CA TYR A 276 -27.44 19.69 19.10
C TYR A 276 -27.70 21.09 18.55
N ASP A 277 -28.96 21.53 18.58
CA ASP A 277 -29.28 22.95 18.55
C ASP A 277 -28.64 23.60 19.79
N LEU A 278 -28.00 24.75 19.55
CA LEU A 278 -27.26 25.59 20.49
C LEU A 278 -28.06 25.93 21.76
#